data_AF-A0A496LBT2-F1
#
_entry.id   AF-A0A496LBT2-F1
#
_cell.length_a   1.000
_cell.length_b   1.000
_cell.length_c   1.000
_cell.angle_alpha   90.00
_cell.angle_beta   90.00
_cell.angle_gamma   90.00
#
_symmetry.space_group_name_H-M   'P 1'
#
loop_
_entity.id
_entity.type
_entity.pdbx_description
1 polymer ?
#
loop_
_entity_poly.entity_id
_entity_poly.type
_entity_poly.pdbx_seq_one_letter_code
_entity_poly.pdbx_strand_id
1 'polypeptide(L)' 'MKQIDLAKYGITGVTEIVYNPSYETLYKEETNPNLTGFDRGQLTELGAINVMTGVY' A
#
# COMPACT_ATOMS: atom_id res chain seq x y z
N MET A 1 -9.22 20.08 -6.04
CA MET A 1 -9.57 18.64 -6.03
C MET A 1 -10.92 18.46 -5.36
N LYS A 2 -11.75 17.53 -5.83
CA LYS A 2 -12.99 17.15 -5.15
C LYS A 2 -12.61 16.37 -3.88
N GLN A 3 -13.28 16.65 -2.76
CA GLN A 3 -13.09 15.86 -1.55
C GLN A 3 -13.48 14.40 -1.82
N ILE A 4 -12.59 13.47 -1.51
CA ILE A 4 -12.86 12.04 -1.61
C ILE A 4 -13.64 11.66 -0.37
N ASP A 5 -14.95 11.50 -0.55
CA ASP A 5 -15.83 11.02 0.50
C ASP A 5 -16.03 9.51 0.36
N LEU A 6 -15.54 8.73 1.34
CA LEU A 6 -15.71 7.29 1.41
C LEU A 6 -16.94 6.87 2.23
N ALA A 7 -17.58 7.81 2.94
CA ALA A 7 -18.75 7.52 3.78
C ALA A 7 -19.95 7.05 2.96
N LYS A 8 -20.07 7.51 1.71
CA LYS A 8 -21.06 6.98 0.74
C LYS A 8 -20.94 5.47 0.47
N TYR A 9 -19.80 4.85 0.80
CA TYR A 9 -19.56 3.42 0.69
C TYR A 9 -19.60 2.71 2.06
N GLY A 10 -19.97 3.43 3.13
CA GLY A 10 -20.01 2.89 4.48
C GLY A 10 -18.66 2.85 5.20
N ILE A 11 -17.60 3.46 4.65
CA ILE A 11 -16.28 3.49 5.28
C ILE A 11 -16.19 4.73 6.19
N THR A 12 -16.00 4.51 7.48
CA THR A 12 -15.93 5.56 8.51
C THR A 12 -14.64 5.47 9.31
N GLY A 13 -14.22 6.56 9.96
CA GLY A 13 -13.02 6.57 10.81
C GLY A 13 -11.69 6.54 10.04
N VAL A 14 -11.70 6.96 8.77
CA VAL A 14 -10.51 7.03 7.92
C VAL A 14 -9.52 8.05 8.49
N THR A 15 -8.32 7.60 8.84
CA THR A 15 -7.26 8.47 9.39
C THR A 15 -6.46 9.17 8.30
N GLU A 16 -6.30 8.53 7.14
CA GLU A 16 -5.53 9.03 6.01
C GLU A 16 -6.08 8.49 4.68
N ILE A 17 -6.00 9.30 3.62
CA ILE A 17 -6.29 8.88 2.24
C ILE A 17 -5.09 9.24 1.38
N VAL A 18 -4.38 8.20 0.91
CA VAL A 18 -3.33 8.34 -0.11
C VAL A 18 -3.94 8.06 -1.47
N TYR A 19 -4.23 9.12 -2.24
CA TYR A 19 -4.91 9.03 -3.54
C TYR A 19 -3.96 9.29 -4.70
N ASN A 20 -3.97 8.40 -5.70
CA ASN A 20 -3.03 8.39 -6.82
C ASN A 20 -1.56 8.46 -6.35
N PRO A 21 -1.11 7.53 -5.48
CA PRO A 21 0.28 7.50 -5.04
C PRO A 21 1.22 7.39 -6.23
N SER A 22 2.37 8.05 -6.15
CA SER A 22 3.45 7.86 -7.12
C SER A 22 4.09 6.49 -6.91
N TYR A 23 4.81 5.99 -7.92
CA TYR A 23 5.61 4.78 -7.79
C TYR A 23 6.67 4.88 -6.68
N GLU A 24 7.23 6.07 -6.46
CA GLU A 24 8.20 6.29 -5.38
C GLU A 24 7.54 6.11 -3.99
N THR A 25 6.33 6.66 -3.81
CA THR A 25 5.56 6.44 -2.58
C THR A 25 5.25 4.96 -2.39
N LEU A 26 4.75 4.27 -3.43
CA LEU A 26 4.46 2.84 -3.36
C LEU A 26 5.69 2.03 -2.96
N TYR A 27 6.82 2.25 -3.64
CA TYR A 27 8.09 1.57 -3.34
C TYR A 27 8.53 1.77 -1.89
N LYS A 28 8.45 3.01 -1.38
CA LYS A 28 8.82 3.32 0.00
C LYS A 28 7.93 2.61 1.01
N GLU A 29 6.62 2.61 0.77
CA GLU A 29 5.67 1.95 1.67
C GLU A 29 5.85 0.43 1.64
N GLU A 30 6.00 -0.18 0.47
CA GLU A 30 6.19 -1.63 0.31
C GLU A 30 7.51 -2.15 0.90
N THR A 31 8.55 -1.30 0.97
CA THR A 31 9.86 -1.62 1.56
C THR A 31 10.00 -1.25 3.04
N ASN A 32 8.91 -0.83 3.68
CA ASN A 32 8.91 -0.44 5.09
C ASN A 32 9.30 -1.62 6.00
N PRO A 33 10.35 -1.49 6.83
CA PRO A 33 10.87 -2.60 7.63
C PRO A 33 9.91 -3.08 8.74
N ASN A 34 8.86 -2.31 9.04
CA ASN A 34 7.85 -2.69 10.02
C ASN A 34 6.74 -3.57 9.44
N LEU A 35 6.71 -3.80 8.12
CA LEU A 35 5.73 -4.68 7.50
C LEU A 35 6.01 -6.14 7.84
N THR A 36 4.93 -6.88 8.11
CA THR A 36 5.00 -8.28 8.53
C THR A 36 4.00 -9.13 7.73
N GLY A 37 4.19 -10.45 7.73
CA GLY A 37 3.30 -11.36 7.02
C GLY A 37 3.29 -11.10 5.51
N PHE A 38 2.09 -11.03 4.93
CA PHE A 38 1.86 -10.91 3.48
C PHE A 38 1.96 -9.47 2.96
N ASP A 39 1.98 -8.48 3.85
CA ASP A 39 2.12 -7.06 3.46
C ASP A 39 3.59 -6.71 3.14
N ARG A 40 4.55 -7.53 3.57
CA ARG A 40 5.98 -7.24 3.42
C ARG A 40 6.45 -7.45 1.97
N GLY A 41 6.89 -6.36 1.34
CA GLY A 41 7.61 -6.39 0.08
C GLY A 41 9.08 -6.83 0.23
N GLN A 42 9.60 -7.52 -0.79
CA GLN A 42 11.00 -7.92 -0.89
C GLN A 42 11.60 -7.41 -2.20
N LEU A 43 12.70 -6.67 -2.11
CA LEU A 43 13.44 -6.21 -3.29
C LEU A 43 14.20 -7.37 -3.93
N THR A 44 13.92 -7.61 -5.21
CA THR A 44 14.61 -8.63 -6.02
C THR A 44 15.92 -8.09 -6.61
N GLU A 45 16.77 -8.98 -7.10
CA GLU A 45 18.02 -8.60 -7.81
C GLU A 45 17.77 -7.79 -9.09
N LEU A 46 16.56 -7.90 -9.66
CA LEU A 46 16.15 -7.16 -10.86
C LEU A 46 15.59 -5.76 -10.52
N GLY A 47 15.55 -5.38 -9.25
CA GLY A 47 15.06 -4.07 -8.80
C GLY A 47 13.54 -3.97 -8.66
N ALA A 48 12.80 -5.06 -8.86
CA ALA A 48 11.35 -5.11 -8.65
C ALA A 48 11.01 -5.59 -7.22
N ILE A 49 9.87 -5.13 -6.69
CA ILE A 49 9.32 -5.62 -5.42
C ILE A 49 8.48 -6.88 -5.66
N ASN A 50 8.72 -7.91 -4.84
CA ASN A 50 7.93 -9.13 -4.77
C ASN A 50 7.17 -9.20 -3.43
N VAL A 51 5.94 -9.73 -3.46
CA VAL A 51 5.12 -10.02 -2.28
C VAL A 51 4.71 -11.50 -2.29
N MET A 52 4.42 -12.04 -1.10
CA MET A 52 3.95 -13.42 -0.94
C MET A 52 2.49 -13.40 -0.48
N THR A 53 1.59 -14.09 -1.19
CA THR A 53 0.13 -14.10 -0.91
C THR A 53 -0.33 -15.34 -0.11
N GLY A 54 0.62 -16.18 0.30
CA GLY A 54 0.33 -17.40 1.04
C GLY A 54 -0.25 -18.48 0.15
N VAL A 55 -1.42 -19.01 0.53
CA VAL A 55 -2.09 -20.12 -0.18
C VAL A 55 -3.04 -19.67 -1.29
N TYR A 56 -3.22 -18.36 -1.47
CA TYR A 56 -4.21 -17.75 -2.36
C TYR A 56 -3.54 -17.11 -3.58
#